data_AF-A0A1H4DSC5-F1
#
_entry.id   AF-A0A1H4DSC5-F1
#
_cell.length_a   1.000
_cell.length_b   1.000
_cell.length_c   1.000
_cell.angle_alpha   90.00
_cell.angle_beta   90.00
_cell.angle_gamma   90.00
#
_symmetry.space_group_name_H-M   'P 1'
#
loop_
_entity.id
_entity.type
_entity.pdbx_description
1 polymer ?
#
loop_
_entity_poly.entity_id
_entity_poly.type
_entity_poly.pdbx_seq_one_letter_code
_entity_poly.pdbx_strand_id
1 'polypeptide(L)'
;MEPSADTVLPPLGALAQRGWAALHASALVPPAQNRALVIVGDSTAGKSTLALELLHRGWGFLSDDTTILDSARNIVPFTRPIGVRERTAQSFPWLADVLRKAPAFTTPTGITRMVRAAAFADIAAAAPWYWTAILRRAGERDFRRQTPQTFELSGDLPADVVALADQPGAGDRGMTSSASWVTLPFDFFGAKVRVRVRHADVEDLRFFYGHFMEEDECGAADLDVELECSDWPVRGFFASLLAKDGLRKTIRVRSGDGSTLLDDRTFTDWSDDPSPLPPFAYAPLVNRLAVTPAAVVRTPRGRVIMLTGPHYVGKTATALAICDCGGQLVSDSTAVFDVDSGRALAFESPLGFRRASLLTRTEMLDETDHRLTVSPDTGLVVLVSPRHVLGKRNTDGAALHAVVALRWGERVTVTVTEKRLRVPWFSRAESFDPTRILPTRTITVSTPAGSRPADIASTILEAIDGP
;
A
#
# COMPACT_ATOMS: atom_id res chain seq x y z
N MET A 1 -24.61 10.02 -30.23
CA MET A 1 -25.55 10.09 -29.08
C MET A 1 -24.68 10.39 -27.88
N GLU A 2 -24.57 11.67 -27.53
CA GLU A 2 -23.66 12.16 -26.50
C GLU A 2 -24.16 11.75 -25.10
N PRO A 3 -23.27 11.40 -24.16
CA PRO A 3 -23.63 11.28 -22.76
C PRO A 3 -23.80 12.69 -22.17
N SER A 4 -24.97 12.95 -21.57
CA SER A 4 -25.33 14.24 -20.99
C SER A 4 -24.36 14.66 -19.89
N ALA A 5 -23.87 15.88 -20.02
CA ALA A 5 -23.23 16.64 -18.97
C ALA A 5 -24.16 16.83 -17.75
N ASP A 6 -23.53 17.14 -16.61
CA ASP A 6 -24.13 17.62 -15.37
C ASP A 6 -24.50 16.58 -14.30
N THR A 7 -23.47 15.90 -13.80
CA THR A 7 -23.30 15.83 -12.34
C THR A 7 -22.05 16.62 -11.98
N VAL A 8 -22.23 17.92 -11.68
CA VAL A 8 -21.17 18.78 -11.16
C VAL A 8 -20.84 18.33 -9.73
N LEU A 9 -20.06 17.26 -9.60
CA LEU A 9 -19.30 17.03 -8.37
C LEU A 9 -18.30 18.19 -8.23
N PRO A 10 -18.02 18.70 -7.02
CA PRO A 10 -16.88 19.60 -6.86
C PRO A 10 -15.63 18.92 -7.42
N PRO A 11 -14.65 19.66 -7.98
CA PRO A 11 -13.46 19.06 -8.55
C PRO A 11 -12.59 18.49 -7.41
N LEU A 12 -12.97 17.33 -6.88
CA LEU A 12 -12.30 16.66 -5.75
C LEU A 12 -10.83 16.36 -6.10
N GLY A 13 -10.50 16.26 -7.40
CA GLY A 13 -9.11 16.17 -7.88
C GLY A 13 -8.25 17.41 -7.58
N ALA A 14 -8.85 18.59 -7.39
CA ALA A 14 -8.14 19.81 -6.98
C ALA A 14 -7.84 19.86 -5.46
N LEU A 15 -8.49 19.01 -4.65
CA LEU A 15 -8.21 18.90 -3.21
C LEU A 15 -6.80 18.37 -2.95
N ALA A 16 -6.32 17.47 -3.80
CA ALA A 16 -4.97 16.91 -3.71
C ALA A 16 -3.88 18.00 -3.79
N GLN A 17 -4.09 19.05 -4.59
CA GLN A 17 -3.16 20.19 -4.70
C GLN A 17 -3.06 21.02 -3.41
N ARG A 18 -4.01 20.85 -2.47
CA ARG A 18 -4.04 21.50 -1.16
C ARG A 18 -3.69 20.54 -0.02
N GLY A 19 -3.23 19.33 -0.33
CA GLY A 19 -2.94 18.29 0.67
C GLY A 19 -4.19 17.72 1.34
N TRP A 20 -5.36 17.84 0.70
CA TRP A 20 -6.61 17.28 1.18
C TRP A 20 -6.91 15.96 0.45
N ALA A 21 -7.60 15.04 1.12
CA ALA A 21 -7.98 13.75 0.57
C ALA A 21 -9.50 13.53 0.63
N ALA A 22 -10.01 12.76 -0.33
CA ALA A 22 -11.39 12.28 -0.31
C ALA A 22 -11.38 10.76 -0.13
N LEU A 23 -12.13 10.27 0.85
CA LEU A 23 -12.27 8.85 1.18
C LEU A 23 -13.69 8.39 0.83
N HIS A 24 -13.83 7.19 0.28
CA HIS A 24 -15.14 6.56 0.13
C HIS A 24 -15.58 5.95 1.46
N ALA A 25 -16.08 6.80 2.35
CA ALA A 25 -16.38 6.48 3.74
C ALA A 25 -17.53 7.35 4.25
N SER A 26 -18.12 6.93 5.37
CA SER A 26 -19.03 7.77 6.18
C SER A 26 -18.29 8.24 7.42
N ALA A 27 -18.59 9.44 7.92
CA ALA A 27 -17.95 9.95 9.12
C ALA A 27 -18.93 10.63 10.07
N LEU A 28 -18.78 10.35 11.36
CA LEU A 28 -19.63 10.83 12.44
C LEU A 28 -18.80 11.19 13.67
N VAL A 29 -19.35 12.04 14.54
CA VAL A 29 -18.75 12.43 15.82
C VAL A 29 -19.65 11.94 16.95
N PRO A 30 -19.12 11.21 17.95
CA PRO A 30 -19.91 10.82 19.11
C PRO A 30 -20.46 12.02 19.89
N PRO A 31 -21.58 11.84 20.61
CA PRO A 31 -22.06 12.85 21.55
C PRO A 31 -20.97 13.24 22.56
N ALA A 32 -20.91 14.53 22.93
CA ALA A 32 -19.99 15.08 23.93
C ALA A 32 -18.49 14.93 23.63
N GLN A 33 -18.11 14.57 22.41
CA GLN A 33 -16.71 14.41 21.99
C GLN A 33 -16.40 15.24 20.75
N ASN A 34 -15.11 15.45 20.49
CA ASN A 34 -14.63 16.16 19.31
C ASN A 34 -13.67 15.29 18.49
N ARG A 35 -14.06 14.04 18.23
CA ARG A 35 -13.25 13.04 17.52
C ARG A 35 -14.12 12.27 16.56
N ALA A 36 -13.68 12.15 15.31
CA ALA A 36 -14.46 11.51 14.26
C ALA A 36 -14.23 9.99 14.22
N LEU A 37 -15.31 9.24 14.09
CA LEU A 37 -15.34 7.87 13.61
C LEU A 37 -15.50 7.89 12.09
N VAL A 38 -14.61 7.21 11.38
CA VAL A 38 -14.69 6.98 9.94
C VAL A 38 -15.09 5.51 9.70
N ILE A 39 -16.14 5.30 8.93
CA ILE A 39 -16.69 4.00 8.59
C ILE A 39 -16.31 3.69 7.13
N VAL A 40 -15.49 2.67 6.95
CA VAL A 40 -15.03 2.16 5.64
C VAL A 40 -15.58 0.77 5.40
N GLY A 41 -15.61 0.34 4.15
CA GLY A 41 -16.11 -0.98 3.77
C GLY A 41 -16.61 -0.98 2.33
N ASP A 42 -16.87 -2.16 1.79
CA ASP A 42 -17.30 -2.32 0.40
C ASP A 42 -18.62 -1.62 0.10
N SER A 43 -18.91 -1.46 -1.20
CA SER A 43 -20.23 -1.01 -1.62
C SER A 43 -21.29 -1.97 -1.07
N THR A 44 -22.33 -1.40 -0.46
CA THR A 44 -23.41 -2.12 0.24
C THR A 44 -22.98 -2.95 1.46
N ALA A 45 -21.78 -2.73 2.03
CA ALA A 45 -21.38 -3.33 3.32
C ALA A 45 -22.14 -2.75 4.54
N GLY A 46 -23.08 -1.82 4.32
CA GLY A 46 -23.90 -1.23 5.39
C GLY A 46 -23.37 0.09 5.96
N LYS A 47 -22.38 0.76 5.33
CA LYS A 47 -21.81 2.04 5.82
C LYS A 47 -22.87 3.09 6.16
N SER A 48 -23.71 3.44 5.19
CA SER A 48 -24.80 4.41 5.39
C SER A 48 -25.86 3.88 6.37
N THR A 49 -26.08 2.57 6.45
CA THR A 49 -27.00 1.94 7.41
C THR A 49 -26.48 2.11 8.84
N LEU A 50 -25.19 1.87 9.08
CA LEU A 50 -24.55 2.14 10.37
C LEU A 50 -24.57 3.62 10.72
N ALA A 51 -24.25 4.48 9.75
CA ALA A 51 -24.27 5.92 9.95
C ALA A 51 -25.67 6.38 10.39
N LEU A 52 -26.75 5.94 9.74
CA LEU A 52 -28.12 6.27 10.13
C LEU A 52 -28.47 5.81 11.55
N GLU A 53 -28.06 4.60 11.95
CA GLU A 53 -28.29 4.09 13.31
C GLU A 53 -27.53 4.93 14.36
N LEU A 54 -26.29 5.31 14.09
CA LEU A 54 -25.51 6.17 14.99
C LEU A 54 -26.10 7.59 15.08
N LEU A 55 -26.59 8.15 13.96
CA LEU A 55 -27.31 9.42 13.96
C LEU A 55 -28.60 9.35 14.79
N HIS A 56 -29.34 8.24 14.72
CA HIS A 56 -30.53 8.02 15.55
C HIS A 56 -30.21 8.11 17.05
N ARG A 57 -29.00 7.69 17.42
CA ARG A 57 -28.48 7.72 18.78
C ARG A 57 -27.81 9.04 19.17
N GLY A 58 -27.98 10.09 18.37
CA GLY A 58 -27.53 11.45 18.69
C GLY A 58 -26.10 11.76 18.28
N TRP A 59 -25.45 10.93 17.47
CA TRP A 59 -24.13 11.28 16.92
C TRP A 59 -24.25 12.45 15.95
N GLY A 60 -23.21 13.29 15.91
CA GLY A 60 -23.11 14.38 14.94
C GLY A 60 -22.66 13.88 13.58
N PHE A 61 -23.32 14.34 12.52
CA PHE A 61 -23.01 13.97 11.13
C PHE A 61 -21.86 14.82 10.56
N LEU A 62 -20.86 14.18 9.95
CA LEU A 62 -19.87 14.88 9.12
C LEU A 62 -20.09 14.63 7.64
N SER A 63 -20.21 13.37 7.24
CA SER A 63 -20.36 12.99 5.84
C SER A 63 -20.86 11.55 5.65
N ASP A 64 -21.39 11.27 4.46
CA ASP A 64 -21.72 9.93 3.98
C ASP A 64 -21.24 9.82 2.53
N ASP A 65 -20.86 8.61 2.09
CA ASP A 65 -20.36 8.28 0.74
C ASP A 65 -19.01 8.91 0.34
N THR A 66 -18.76 10.16 0.75
CA THR A 66 -17.51 10.89 0.49
C THR A 66 -17.10 11.64 1.76
N THR A 67 -16.04 11.18 2.41
CA THR A 67 -15.46 11.84 3.59
C THR A 67 -14.26 12.69 3.16
N ILE A 68 -14.22 13.96 3.57
CA ILE A 68 -13.11 14.87 3.25
C ILE A 68 -12.16 14.99 4.43
N LEU A 69 -10.88 14.70 4.19
CA LEU A 69 -9.79 14.86 5.13
C LEU A 69 -8.98 16.09 4.73
N ASP A 70 -8.86 17.08 5.63
CA ASP A 70 -8.00 18.24 5.40
C ASP A 70 -6.51 17.93 5.65
N SER A 71 -5.65 18.90 5.34
CA SER A 71 -4.20 18.79 5.57
C SER A 71 -3.80 18.73 7.05
N ALA A 72 -4.70 19.10 7.97
CA ALA A 72 -4.51 19.00 9.41
C ALA A 72 -5.09 17.70 10.00
N ARG A 73 -5.52 16.76 9.14
CA ARG A 73 -6.13 15.46 9.48
C ARG A 73 -7.48 15.56 10.20
N ASN A 74 -8.19 16.66 10.01
CA ASN A 74 -9.58 16.74 10.43
C ASN A 74 -10.48 16.21 9.32
N ILE A 75 -11.51 15.50 9.75
CA ILE A 75 -12.65 15.23 8.89
C ILE A 75 -13.49 16.51 8.83
N VAL A 76 -13.57 17.09 7.64
CA VAL A 76 -14.34 18.30 7.38
C VAL A 76 -15.78 17.92 7.00
N PRO A 77 -16.80 18.63 7.51
CA PRO A 77 -18.18 18.33 7.15
C PRO A 77 -18.38 18.45 5.64
N PHE A 78 -18.85 17.37 5.02
CA PHE A 78 -19.20 17.31 3.61
C PHE A 78 -20.57 16.65 3.47
N THR A 79 -21.60 17.46 3.67
CA THR A 79 -22.97 17.02 3.97
C THR A 79 -23.81 16.77 2.72
N ARG A 80 -23.32 15.90 1.83
CA ARG A 80 -24.13 15.39 0.71
C ARG A 80 -25.36 14.64 1.26
N PRO A 81 -26.50 14.66 0.54
CA PRO A 81 -27.65 13.88 0.96
C PRO A 81 -27.32 12.38 1.04
N ILE A 82 -27.79 11.74 2.10
CA ILE A 82 -27.67 10.30 2.34
C ILE A 82 -28.67 9.56 1.46
N GLY A 83 -28.20 8.57 0.70
CA GLY A 83 -29.04 7.72 -0.13
C GLY A 83 -29.63 6.56 0.67
N VAL A 84 -30.89 6.69 1.09
CA VAL A 84 -31.60 5.65 1.84
C VAL A 84 -32.35 4.74 0.87
N ARG A 85 -31.88 3.50 0.74
CA ARG A 85 -32.53 2.48 -0.09
C ARG A 85 -33.80 1.94 0.59
N GLU A 86 -34.74 1.45 -0.20
CA GLU A 86 -36.01 0.90 0.30
C GLU A 86 -35.83 -0.15 1.40
N ARG A 87 -34.90 -1.11 1.24
CA ARG A 87 -34.59 -2.11 2.26
C ARG A 87 -34.06 -1.47 3.56
N THR A 88 -33.22 -0.44 3.45
CA THR A 88 -32.70 0.30 4.60
C THR A 88 -33.81 1.10 5.29
N ALA A 89 -34.73 1.70 4.52
CA ALA A 89 -35.86 2.45 5.05
C ALA A 89 -36.77 1.59 5.94
N GLN A 90 -36.95 0.30 5.60
CA GLN A 90 -37.74 -0.65 6.40
C GLN A 90 -37.14 -0.87 7.81
N SER A 91 -35.83 -0.78 7.95
CA SER A 91 -35.13 -0.94 9.22
C SER A 91 -35.19 0.30 10.13
N PHE A 92 -35.62 1.46 9.61
CA PHE A 92 -35.64 2.71 10.36
C PHE A 92 -36.99 3.43 10.29
N PRO A 93 -38.02 2.96 11.03
CA PRO A 93 -39.35 3.58 11.03
C PRO A 93 -39.33 5.06 11.44
N TRP A 94 -38.38 5.48 12.28
CA TRP A 94 -38.22 6.86 12.74
C TRP A 94 -37.88 7.84 11.60
N LEU A 95 -37.36 7.36 10.47
CA LEU A 95 -37.09 8.17 9.27
C LEU A 95 -38.33 8.36 8.37
N ALA A 96 -39.47 7.69 8.66
CA ALA A 96 -40.60 7.62 7.73
C ALA A 96 -41.13 8.99 7.26
N ASP A 97 -41.26 9.95 8.19
CA ASP A 97 -41.76 11.30 7.84
C ASP A 97 -40.75 12.12 7.02
N VAL A 98 -39.45 11.92 7.26
CA VAL A 98 -38.37 12.53 6.47
C VAL A 98 -38.35 11.93 5.07
N LEU A 99 -38.42 10.60 4.99
CA LEU A 99 -38.41 9.85 3.73
C LEU A 99 -39.63 10.18 2.86
N ARG A 100 -40.82 10.39 3.45
CA ARG A 100 -42.03 10.77 2.70
C ARG A 100 -41.85 12.09 1.93
N LYS A 101 -41.01 13.00 2.45
CA LYS A 101 -40.75 14.32 1.87
C LYS A 101 -39.49 14.35 1.00
N ALA A 102 -38.73 13.26 0.95
CA ALA A 102 -37.45 13.21 0.28
C ALA A 102 -37.60 12.92 -1.23
N PRO A 103 -36.79 13.54 -2.10
CA PRO A 103 -36.69 13.17 -3.50
C PRO A 103 -36.32 11.68 -3.63
N ALA A 104 -37.04 10.97 -4.50
CA ALA A 104 -36.84 9.55 -4.75
C ALA A 104 -36.47 9.32 -6.22
N PHE A 105 -35.60 8.34 -6.47
CA PHE A 105 -35.30 7.86 -7.82
C PHE A 105 -35.08 6.35 -7.82
N THR A 106 -35.24 5.76 -9.00
CA THR A 106 -35.08 4.32 -9.20
C THR A 106 -33.62 3.99 -9.47
N THR A 107 -33.09 3.01 -8.75
CA THR A 107 -31.77 2.41 -8.97
C THR A 107 -31.92 0.94 -9.35
N PRO A 108 -30.88 0.26 -9.86
CA PRO A 108 -30.91 -1.19 -10.08
C PRO A 108 -31.25 -2.00 -8.82
N THR A 109 -31.05 -1.42 -7.63
CA THR A 109 -31.36 -2.03 -6.34
C THR A 109 -32.70 -1.60 -5.73
N GLY A 110 -33.56 -0.97 -6.52
CA GLY A 110 -34.87 -0.46 -6.10
C GLY A 110 -34.89 1.05 -5.86
N ILE A 111 -35.92 1.52 -5.16
CA ILE A 111 -36.11 2.95 -4.88
C ILE A 111 -35.07 3.41 -3.86
N THR A 112 -34.42 4.54 -4.15
CA THR A 112 -33.52 5.24 -3.22
C THR A 112 -34.05 6.65 -2.98
N ARG A 113 -34.10 7.07 -1.72
CA ARG A 113 -34.53 8.39 -1.29
C ARG A 113 -33.33 9.19 -0.78
N MET A 114 -33.21 10.45 -1.19
CA MET A 114 -32.10 11.32 -0.78
C MET A 114 -32.52 12.20 0.38
N VAL A 115 -31.97 11.93 1.56
CA VAL A 115 -32.29 12.68 2.77
C VAL A 115 -31.10 13.53 3.20
N ARG A 116 -31.33 14.79 3.56
CA ARG A 116 -30.27 15.62 4.16
C ARG A 116 -30.20 15.30 5.65
N ALA A 117 -29.00 14.98 6.14
CA ALA A 117 -28.80 14.66 7.56
C ALA A 117 -29.34 15.77 8.49
N ALA A 118 -29.17 17.04 8.11
CA ALA A 118 -29.66 18.20 8.86
C ALA A 118 -31.20 18.22 9.10
N ALA A 119 -31.97 17.38 8.40
CA ALA A 119 -33.40 17.26 8.64
C ALA A 119 -33.74 16.39 9.87
N PHE A 120 -32.77 15.65 10.42
CA PHE A 120 -33.01 14.69 11.50
C PHE A 120 -31.81 14.44 12.43
N ALA A 121 -30.66 15.05 12.19
CA ALA A 121 -29.47 14.95 13.03
C ALA A 121 -28.63 16.23 12.98
N ASP A 122 -27.84 16.44 14.03
CA ASP A 122 -26.90 17.57 14.11
C ASP A 122 -25.75 17.41 13.13
N ILE A 123 -25.31 18.52 12.53
CA ILE A 123 -24.11 18.56 11.70
C ILE A 123 -22.94 18.90 12.62
N ALA A 124 -22.00 17.97 12.75
CA ALA A 124 -20.80 18.19 13.56
C ALA A 124 -19.87 19.21 12.91
N ALA A 125 -19.09 19.93 13.73
CA ALA A 125 -17.95 20.71 13.26
C ALA A 125 -16.80 19.78 12.84
N ALA A 126 -15.82 20.31 12.09
CA ALA A 126 -14.65 19.55 11.71
C ALA A 126 -13.95 18.95 12.94
N ALA A 127 -13.64 17.66 12.87
CA ALA A 127 -13.10 16.92 14.00
C ALA A 127 -11.94 16.02 13.57
N PRO A 128 -10.89 15.86 14.39
CA PRO A 128 -9.78 14.95 14.10
C PRO A 128 -10.28 13.52 13.89
N TRP A 129 -9.82 12.87 12.83
CA TRP A 129 -10.06 11.44 12.64
C TRP A 129 -9.41 10.65 13.78
N TYR A 130 -10.21 9.88 14.51
CA TYR A 130 -9.72 9.08 15.63
C TYR A 130 -10.07 7.60 15.56
N TRP A 131 -11.30 7.23 15.17
CA TRP A 131 -11.70 5.83 15.07
C TRP A 131 -11.93 5.41 13.63
N THR A 132 -11.66 4.14 13.33
CA THR A 132 -11.97 3.52 12.04
C THR A 132 -12.79 2.26 12.26
N ALA A 133 -13.97 2.21 11.67
CA ALA A 133 -14.80 1.00 11.60
C ALA A 133 -14.72 0.42 10.19
N ILE A 134 -14.22 -0.80 10.06
CA ILE A 134 -14.13 -1.58 8.82
C ILE A 134 -15.34 -2.51 8.76
N LEU A 135 -16.24 -2.29 7.82
CA LEU A 135 -17.39 -3.15 7.58
C LEU A 135 -17.07 -4.20 6.52
N ARG A 136 -17.23 -5.48 6.89
CA ARG A 136 -17.17 -6.63 5.99
C ARG A 136 -18.56 -7.24 5.78
N ARG A 137 -18.78 -7.79 4.58
CA ARG A 137 -19.93 -8.67 4.34
C ARG A 137 -19.61 -10.05 4.93
N ALA A 138 -20.38 -10.50 5.92
CA ALA A 138 -20.36 -11.89 6.38
C ALA A 138 -21.77 -12.33 6.79
N GLY A 139 -22.03 -13.64 6.70
CA GLY A 139 -23.30 -14.26 7.09
C GLY A 139 -23.46 -14.43 8.61
N GLU A 140 -22.37 -14.38 9.37
CA GLU A 140 -22.37 -14.39 10.83
C GLU A 140 -21.95 -13.02 11.38
N ARG A 141 -22.50 -12.66 12.55
CA ARG A 141 -22.15 -11.41 13.24
C ARG A 141 -20.82 -11.59 13.96
N ASP A 142 -19.84 -10.76 13.63
CA ASP A 142 -18.55 -10.74 14.30
C ASP A 142 -18.09 -9.30 14.57
N PHE A 143 -17.54 -9.07 15.75
CA PHE A 143 -16.95 -7.82 16.18
C PHE A 143 -15.53 -8.09 16.67
N ARG A 144 -14.55 -7.52 15.96
CA ARG A 144 -13.13 -7.65 16.33
C ARG A 144 -12.50 -6.29 16.46
N ARG A 145 -11.96 -6.02 17.64
CA ARG A 145 -11.07 -4.88 17.83
C ARG A 145 -9.69 -5.23 17.29
N GLN A 146 -9.31 -4.65 16.17
CA GLN A 146 -8.00 -4.85 15.53
C GLN A 146 -6.91 -4.04 16.25
N THR A 147 -7.25 -2.81 16.64
CA THR A 147 -6.35 -1.91 17.38
C THR A 147 -7.17 -1.08 18.39
N PRO A 148 -6.54 -0.26 19.24
CA PRO A 148 -7.28 0.64 20.11
C PRO A 148 -8.29 1.55 19.40
N GLN A 149 -8.07 1.80 18.11
CA GLN A 149 -8.82 2.76 17.31
C GLN A 149 -9.46 2.16 16.05
N THR A 150 -9.15 0.91 15.72
CA THR A 150 -9.68 0.24 14.54
C THR A 150 -10.49 -0.98 14.93
N PHE A 151 -11.70 -1.05 14.40
CA PHE A 151 -12.65 -2.11 14.64
C PHE A 151 -13.04 -2.72 13.31
N GLU A 152 -13.17 -4.03 13.29
CA GLU A 152 -13.72 -4.78 12.19
C GLU A 152 -15.07 -5.34 12.60
N LEU A 153 -16.06 -5.14 11.74
CA LEU A 153 -17.46 -5.48 11.98
C LEU A 153 -17.95 -6.29 10.79
N SER A 154 -18.68 -7.36 11.07
CA SER A 154 -19.37 -8.13 10.04
C SER A 154 -20.78 -8.53 10.51
N GLY A 155 -21.71 -8.63 9.56
CA GLY A 155 -23.14 -8.90 9.81
C GLY A 155 -24.00 -7.64 10.02
N ASP A 156 -25.27 -7.85 10.40
CA ASP A 156 -26.21 -6.76 10.73
C ASP A 156 -25.86 -6.14 12.10
N LEU A 157 -25.61 -4.83 12.11
CA LEU A 157 -24.76 -4.17 13.11
C LEU A 157 -25.37 -3.99 14.53
N PRO A 158 -24.60 -4.18 15.62
CA PRO A 158 -25.08 -4.26 17.00
C PRO A 158 -24.91 -2.97 17.85
N ALA A 159 -25.51 -2.99 19.05
CA ALA A 159 -25.46 -1.94 20.07
C ALA A 159 -24.05 -1.67 20.67
N ASP A 160 -23.05 -2.52 20.39
CA ASP A 160 -21.73 -2.49 21.01
C ASP A 160 -20.78 -1.42 20.45
N VAL A 161 -21.00 -0.95 19.21
CA VAL A 161 -20.27 0.20 18.64
C VAL A 161 -20.53 1.47 19.44
N VAL A 162 -21.71 1.56 20.05
CA VAL A 162 -22.16 2.71 20.86
C VAL A 162 -21.62 2.63 22.27
N ALA A 163 -21.57 1.42 22.87
CA ALA A 163 -20.95 1.20 24.17
C ALA A 163 -19.46 1.60 24.22
N LEU A 164 -18.76 1.58 23.07
CA LEU A 164 -17.37 2.02 22.94
C LEU A 164 -17.20 3.54 22.84
N ALA A 165 -18.20 4.25 22.33
CA ALA A 165 -18.20 5.71 22.26
C ALA A 165 -18.65 6.35 23.57
N ASP A 166 -19.51 5.66 24.33
CA ASP A 166 -19.99 6.08 25.65
C ASP A 166 -19.02 5.78 26.81
N GLN A 167 -17.81 5.30 26.53
CA GLN A 167 -16.75 5.14 27.52
C GLN A 167 -15.82 6.37 27.55
N PRO A 168 -16.08 7.38 28.41
CA PRO A 168 -15.09 8.39 28.71
C PRO A 168 -13.95 7.73 29.50
N GLY A 169 -12.86 7.39 28.81
CA GLY A 169 -11.58 7.03 29.46
C GLY A 169 -11.38 5.58 29.90
N ALA A 170 -12.17 4.60 29.44
CA ALA A 170 -11.84 3.18 29.65
C ALA A 170 -10.89 2.67 28.56
N GLY A 171 -9.61 2.94 28.81
CA GLY A 171 -8.48 2.55 27.97
C GLY A 171 -7.18 3.27 28.29
N ASP A 172 -7.12 4.06 29.37
CA ASP A 172 -5.87 4.61 29.91
C ASP A 172 -5.54 4.05 31.31
N ARG A 173 -6.16 2.92 31.68
CA ARG A 173 -5.79 2.12 32.84
C ARG A 173 -5.87 0.65 32.50
N GLY A 174 -4.70 0.00 32.43
CA GLY A 174 -4.62 -1.46 32.44
C GLY A 174 -4.54 -2.15 31.08
N MET A 175 -4.12 -1.47 30.02
CA MET A 175 -3.26 -2.13 29.04
C MET A 175 -1.99 -1.31 28.99
N THR A 176 -1.03 -1.68 29.83
CA THR A 176 0.31 -1.85 29.30
C THR A 176 0.09 -2.53 27.95
N SER A 177 0.26 -1.80 26.84
CA SER A 177 0.76 -2.48 25.67
C SER A 177 1.91 -3.30 26.22
N SER A 178 2.00 -4.57 25.88
CA SER A 178 3.30 -5.17 25.97
C SER A 178 4.16 -4.33 25.04
N ALA A 179 4.79 -3.30 25.60
CA ALA A 179 5.88 -2.51 25.06
C ALA A 179 7.11 -3.40 24.86
N SER A 180 6.90 -4.73 24.84
CA SER A 180 7.83 -5.75 24.44
C SER A 180 8.12 -5.53 22.96
N TRP A 181 9.27 -4.94 22.76
CA TRP A 181 10.02 -5.09 21.52
C TRP A 181 10.09 -6.57 21.16
N VAL A 182 9.87 -6.86 19.89
CA VAL A 182 10.14 -8.16 19.31
C VAL A 182 11.42 -8.00 18.49
N THR A 183 12.39 -8.87 18.75
CA THR A 183 13.63 -8.94 17.96
C THR A 183 13.51 -10.13 17.03
N LEU A 184 13.72 -9.92 15.74
CA LEU A 184 13.66 -10.95 14.72
C LEU A 184 14.99 -10.98 13.95
N PRO A 185 15.59 -12.18 13.74
CA PRO A 185 16.84 -12.33 13.00
C PRO A 185 16.58 -12.39 11.49
N PHE A 186 17.47 -11.75 10.73
CA PHE A 186 17.45 -11.75 9.27
C PHE A 186 18.85 -11.98 8.71
N ASP A 187 18.94 -12.72 7.61
CA ASP A 187 20.09 -12.79 6.75
C ASP A 187 19.80 -12.03 5.45
N PHE A 188 20.30 -10.80 5.35
CA PHE A 188 20.23 -10.05 4.11
C PHE A 188 21.52 -10.26 3.33
N PHE A 189 21.52 -11.13 2.32
CA PHE A 189 22.67 -11.31 1.42
C PHE A 189 24.00 -11.67 2.12
N GLY A 190 23.92 -12.46 3.19
CA GLY A 190 25.02 -12.87 4.04
C GLY A 190 25.34 -11.90 5.18
N ALA A 191 24.57 -10.81 5.34
CA ALA A 191 24.67 -9.90 6.49
C ALA A 191 23.64 -10.27 7.55
N LYS A 192 24.11 -10.52 8.76
CA LYS A 192 23.29 -10.89 9.91
C LYS A 192 22.72 -9.65 10.58
N VAL A 193 21.40 -9.47 10.53
CA VAL A 193 20.73 -8.27 11.03
C VAL A 193 19.67 -8.65 12.06
N ARG A 194 19.77 -8.07 13.25
CA ARG A 194 18.68 -8.10 14.25
C ARG A 194 17.76 -6.93 13.98
N VAL A 195 16.47 -7.20 13.78
CA VAL A 195 15.47 -6.15 13.59
C VAL A 195 14.55 -6.10 14.80
N ARG A 196 14.51 -4.95 15.46
CA ARG A 196 13.70 -4.66 16.63
C ARG A 196 12.50 -3.83 16.23
N VAL A 197 11.31 -4.39 16.41
CA VAL A 197 10.04 -3.74 16.11
C VAL A 197 9.05 -3.90 17.25
N ARG A 198 7.94 -3.16 17.22
CA ARG A 198 6.81 -3.42 18.11
C ARG A 198 6.06 -4.67 17.64
N HIS A 199 5.35 -5.33 18.54
CA HIS A 199 4.58 -6.53 18.20
C HIS A 199 3.60 -6.32 17.02
N ALA A 200 3.00 -5.12 16.94
CA ALA A 200 2.09 -4.74 15.85
C ALA A 200 2.73 -4.70 14.45
N ASP A 201 4.06 -4.65 14.35
CA ASP A 201 4.81 -4.59 13.09
C ASP A 201 5.28 -5.98 12.60
N VAL A 202 5.14 -7.03 13.41
CA VAL A 202 5.71 -8.34 13.11
C VAL A 202 5.14 -8.95 11.82
N GLU A 203 3.82 -8.84 11.62
CA GLU A 203 3.17 -9.37 10.42
C GLU A 203 3.57 -8.60 9.16
N ASP A 204 3.66 -7.27 9.24
CA ASP A 204 4.12 -6.45 8.12
C ASP A 204 5.60 -6.70 7.80
N LEU A 205 6.44 -6.81 8.83
CA LEU A 205 7.86 -7.13 8.65
C LEU A 205 8.03 -8.50 7.97
N ARG A 206 7.25 -9.51 8.38
CA ARG A 206 7.18 -10.82 7.72
C ARG A 206 6.67 -10.73 6.29
N PHE A 207 5.67 -9.89 6.03
CA PHE A 207 5.13 -9.70 4.69
C PHE A 207 6.18 -9.12 3.72
N PHE A 208 6.95 -8.11 4.16
CA PHE A 208 7.96 -7.46 3.32
C PHE A 208 9.28 -8.24 3.20
N TYR A 209 9.73 -8.85 4.30
CA TYR A 209 11.09 -9.38 4.41
C TYR A 209 11.17 -10.80 4.94
N GLY A 210 10.03 -11.50 5.09
CA GLY A 210 9.99 -12.87 5.62
C GLY A 210 10.85 -13.88 4.84
N HIS A 211 11.19 -13.58 3.58
CA HIS A 211 12.14 -14.38 2.80
C HIS A 211 13.57 -14.37 3.38
N PHE A 212 13.96 -13.28 4.04
CA PHE A 212 15.27 -13.10 4.65
C PHE A 212 15.28 -13.47 6.14
N MET A 213 14.14 -13.88 6.71
CA MET A 213 14.08 -14.26 8.13
C MET A 213 14.79 -15.59 8.36
N GLU A 214 15.51 -15.67 9.47
CA GLU A 214 16.09 -16.92 9.95
C GLU A 214 15.17 -17.55 11.02
N GLU A 215 15.15 -18.88 11.09
CA GLU A 215 14.35 -19.62 12.08
C GLU A 215 15.02 -19.62 13.47
N ASP A 216 16.35 -19.59 13.50
CA ASP A 216 17.16 -19.61 14.72
C ASP A 216 17.59 -18.20 15.14
N GLU A 217 17.77 -17.99 16.45
CA GLU A 217 18.40 -16.77 16.94
C GLU A 217 19.80 -16.63 16.33
N CYS A 218 19.99 -15.53 15.59
CA CYS A 218 21.28 -15.23 15.01
C CYS A 218 22.33 -15.09 16.13
N GLY A 219 23.52 -15.66 15.92
CA GLY A 219 24.67 -15.51 16.81
C GLY A 219 25.17 -14.05 16.87
N ALA A 220 26.44 -13.79 16.57
CA ALA A 220 26.91 -12.41 16.44
C ALA A 220 26.24 -11.75 15.24
N ALA A 221 25.41 -10.73 15.47
CA ALA A 221 24.84 -9.90 14.41
C ALA A 221 25.91 -8.94 13.87
N ASP A 222 25.77 -8.54 12.61
CA ASP A 222 26.54 -7.43 12.01
C ASP A 222 25.89 -6.07 12.35
N LEU A 223 24.56 -6.03 12.40
CA LEU A 223 23.76 -4.83 12.63
C LEU A 223 22.56 -5.10 13.55
N ASP A 224 22.18 -4.08 14.32
CA ASP A 224 20.91 -4.01 15.05
C ASP A 224 20.11 -2.82 14.50
N VAL A 225 18.91 -3.08 13.96
CA VAL A 225 18.03 -2.09 13.34
C VAL A 225 16.75 -2.00 14.14
N GLU A 226 16.49 -0.84 14.71
CA GLU A 226 15.26 -0.53 15.44
C GLU A 226 14.33 0.33 14.58
N LEU A 227 13.07 -0.10 14.44
CA LEU A 227 12.04 0.63 13.72
C LEU A 227 10.91 0.98 14.68
N GLU A 228 10.56 2.27 14.73
CA GLU A 228 9.58 2.79 15.67
C GLU A 228 8.65 3.82 15.03
N CYS A 229 7.36 3.73 15.35
CA CYS A 229 6.42 4.84 15.21
C CYS A 229 5.81 5.11 16.58
N SER A 230 6.19 6.23 17.19
CA SER A 230 5.79 6.61 18.55
C SER A 230 4.69 7.67 18.57
N ASP A 231 4.36 8.25 17.42
CA ASP A 231 3.37 9.32 17.32
C ASP A 231 1.96 8.79 17.45
N TRP A 232 1.05 9.69 17.87
CA TRP A 232 -0.37 9.41 17.93
C TRP A 232 -1.05 9.69 16.59
N PRO A 233 -1.96 8.84 16.12
CA PRO A 233 -2.38 7.58 16.75
C PRO A 233 -1.30 6.49 16.74
N VAL A 234 -1.16 5.77 17.86
CA VAL A 234 -0.18 4.68 17.99
C VAL A 234 -0.45 3.63 16.91
N ARG A 235 0.55 3.41 16.06
CA ARG A 235 0.50 2.52 14.90
C ARG A 235 1.87 1.85 14.75
N GLY A 236 1.91 0.69 14.10
CA GLY A 236 3.18 0.09 13.70
C GLY A 236 3.93 0.98 12.71
N PHE A 237 5.27 0.92 12.73
CA PHE A 237 6.14 1.57 11.74
C PHE A 237 5.69 1.31 10.29
N PHE A 238 5.44 0.05 9.92
CA PHE A 238 5.07 -0.32 8.55
C PHE A 238 3.64 0.06 8.22
N ALA A 239 2.70 -0.21 9.13
CA ALA A 239 1.32 0.23 8.99
C ALA A 239 1.24 1.75 8.76
N SER A 240 2.10 2.52 9.43
CA SER A 240 2.20 3.97 9.25
C SER A 240 2.85 4.35 7.92
N LEU A 241 3.89 3.62 7.48
CA LEU A 241 4.52 3.77 6.17
C LEU A 241 3.52 3.60 5.02
N LEU A 242 2.68 2.56 5.11
CA LEU A 242 1.72 2.21 4.06
C LEU A 242 0.54 3.17 4.01
N ALA A 243 0.10 3.67 5.17
CA ALA A 243 -0.98 4.65 5.24
C ALA A 243 -0.57 6.04 4.76
N LYS A 244 0.73 6.36 4.72
CA LYS A 244 1.24 7.72 4.43
C LYS A 244 0.58 8.77 5.30
N ASP A 245 0.43 8.42 6.57
CA ASP A 245 -0.31 9.19 7.55
C ASP A 245 0.46 10.41 8.10
N GLY A 246 1.71 10.63 7.67
CA GLY A 246 2.53 11.72 8.16
C GLY A 246 3.01 11.56 9.60
N LEU A 247 2.83 10.39 10.24
CA LEU A 247 3.32 10.15 11.59
C LEU A 247 4.84 10.05 11.60
N ARG A 248 5.44 10.50 12.69
CA ARG A 248 6.87 10.37 12.92
C ARG A 248 7.27 8.90 13.02
N LYS A 249 8.25 8.54 12.20
CA LYS A 249 8.87 7.23 12.14
C LYS A 249 10.35 7.41 12.41
N THR A 250 10.91 6.54 13.22
CA THR A 250 12.32 6.58 13.58
C THR A 250 12.97 5.27 13.18
N ILE A 251 14.16 5.37 12.58
CA ILE A 251 15.04 4.27 12.24
C ILE A 251 16.33 4.49 13.01
N ARG A 252 16.70 3.53 13.86
CA ARG A 252 18.00 3.51 14.52
C ARG A 252 18.79 2.31 14.05
N VAL A 253 20.03 2.54 13.64
CA VAL A 253 20.95 1.48 13.20
C VAL A 253 22.15 1.51 14.13
N ARG A 254 22.48 0.36 14.70
CA ARG A 254 23.66 0.15 15.55
C ARG A 254 24.55 -0.94 14.96
N SER A 255 25.82 -0.92 15.34
CA SER A 255 26.69 -2.08 15.17
C SER A 255 26.08 -3.30 15.85
N GLY A 256 26.37 -4.51 15.37
CA GLY A 256 25.72 -5.72 15.88
C GLY A 256 26.03 -6.07 17.34
N ASP A 257 27.12 -5.55 17.90
CA ASP A 257 27.43 -5.58 19.34
C ASP A 257 26.61 -4.55 20.16
N GLY A 258 25.84 -3.69 19.49
CA GLY A 258 25.02 -2.63 20.06
C GLY A 258 25.78 -1.40 20.55
N SER A 259 27.12 -1.40 20.49
CA SER A 259 27.97 -0.39 21.14
C SER A 259 27.95 0.95 20.42
N THR A 260 27.88 0.93 19.08
CA THR A 260 28.00 2.12 18.24
C THR A 260 26.69 2.43 17.54
N LEU A 261 26.16 3.64 17.73
CA LEU A 261 25.04 4.17 16.97
C LEU A 261 25.54 4.66 15.61
N LEU A 262 25.14 3.97 14.54
CA LEU A 262 25.54 4.26 13.17
C LEU A 262 24.56 5.23 12.49
N ASP A 263 23.30 5.18 12.87
CA ASP A 263 22.26 6.12 12.43
C ASP A 263 21.13 6.24 13.45
N ASP A 264 20.55 7.42 13.56
CA ASP A 264 19.31 7.71 14.30
C ASP A 264 18.59 8.81 13.56
N ARG A 265 17.65 8.40 12.71
CA ARG A 265 16.94 9.29 11.80
C ARG A 265 15.46 9.21 12.03
N THR A 266 14.81 10.35 11.86
CA THR A 266 13.39 10.51 12.08
C THR A 266 12.76 11.26 10.92
N PHE A 267 11.67 10.74 10.38
CA PHE A 267 10.99 11.29 9.21
C PHE A 267 9.47 11.18 9.37
N THR A 268 8.73 12.01 8.64
CA THR A 268 7.26 12.03 8.64
C THR A 268 6.68 11.69 7.27
N ASP A 269 7.42 11.95 6.19
CA ASP A 269 7.09 11.61 4.81
C ASP A 269 8.28 10.92 4.13
N TRP A 270 8.01 10.16 3.07
CA TRP A 270 9.05 9.46 2.29
C TRP A 270 9.88 10.49 1.49
N SER A 271 11.09 10.78 1.95
CA SER A 271 12.13 11.49 1.18
C SER A 271 13.06 10.49 0.46
N ASP A 272 14.12 10.98 -0.19
CA ASP A 272 15.24 10.20 -0.77
C ASP A 272 16.03 9.37 0.28
N ASP A 273 15.41 9.07 1.41
CA ASP A 273 16.00 8.39 2.54
C ASP A 273 16.22 6.91 2.19
N PRO A 274 17.41 6.36 2.48
CA PRO A 274 17.71 4.98 2.17
C PRO A 274 16.76 4.03 2.91
N SER A 275 16.37 2.95 2.23
CA SER A 275 15.47 1.94 2.76
C SER A 275 15.91 1.50 4.17
N PRO A 276 15.00 1.41 5.16
CA PRO A 276 15.33 0.88 6.48
C PRO A 276 15.85 -0.56 6.40
N LEU A 277 15.27 -1.35 5.49
CA LEU A 277 15.57 -2.76 5.27
C LEU A 277 15.45 -3.09 3.77
N PRO A 278 16.35 -3.92 3.20
CA PRO A 278 17.65 -4.26 3.75
C PRO A 278 18.49 -3.00 4.02
N PRO A 279 19.36 -3.00 5.05
CA PRO A 279 20.12 -1.81 5.45
C PRO A 279 21.32 -1.57 4.51
N PHE A 280 21.05 -1.37 3.21
CA PHE A 280 22.06 -1.28 2.15
C PHE A 280 23.11 -0.18 2.35
N ALA A 281 22.80 0.84 3.17
CA ALA A 281 23.69 1.97 3.43
C ALA A 281 24.80 1.67 4.44
N TYR A 282 24.80 0.49 5.07
CA TYR A 282 25.75 0.13 6.13
C TYR A 282 26.55 -1.13 5.80
N ALA A 283 27.72 -1.24 6.40
CA ALA A 283 28.54 -2.44 6.30
C ALA A 283 27.82 -3.64 6.97
N PRO A 284 28.02 -4.87 6.46
CA PRO A 284 28.89 -5.21 5.32
C PRO A 284 28.26 -4.98 3.94
N LEU A 285 26.94 -4.72 3.85
CA LEU A 285 26.21 -4.65 2.58
C LEU A 285 26.70 -3.54 1.65
N VAL A 286 26.91 -2.34 2.18
CA VAL A 286 27.31 -1.17 1.38
C VAL A 286 28.66 -1.35 0.67
N ASN A 287 29.49 -2.26 1.19
CA ASN A 287 30.83 -2.57 0.68
C ASN A 287 30.85 -3.71 -0.34
N ARG A 288 29.73 -4.42 -0.52
CA ARG A 288 29.66 -5.63 -1.36
C ARG A 288 28.56 -5.58 -2.40
N LEU A 289 27.55 -4.73 -2.20
CA LEU A 289 26.36 -4.68 -3.06
C LEU A 289 26.29 -3.37 -3.85
N ALA A 290 25.69 -3.49 -5.03
CA ALA A 290 25.24 -2.38 -5.84
C ALA A 290 23.75 -2.53 -6.13
N VAL A 291 23.00 -1.46 -5.91
CA VAL A 291 21.54 -1.45 -6.01
C VAL A 291 21.09 -0.41 -7.02
N THR A 292 20.10 -0.74 -7.84
CA THR A 292 19.52 0.18 -8.83
C THR A 292 18.01 -0.05 -9.01
N PRO A 293 17.20 0.99 -9.28
CA PRO A 293 15.80 0.81 -9.64
C PRO A 293 15.63 0.10 -10.99
N ALA A 294 15.30 -1.19 -10.95
CA ALA A 294 15.03 -2.00 -12.13
C ALA A 294 14.27 -3.27 -11.76
N ALA A 295 13.68 -3.93 -12.75
CA ALA A 295 13.23 -5.31 -12.62
C ALA A 295 14.25 -6.24 -13.29
N VAL A 296 14.54 -7.39 -12.69
CA VAL A 296 15.43 -8.40 -13.26
C VAL A 296 14.65 -9.67 -13.46
N VAL A 297 14.74 -10.24 -14.66
CA VAL A 297 14.07 -11.49 -15.02
C VAL A 297 15.05 -12.43 -15.71
N ARG A 298 14.86 -13.72 -15.48
CA ARG A 298 15.44 -14.79 -16.26
C ARG A 298 14.44 -15.18 -17.35
N THR A 299 14.84 -15.09 -18.61
CA THR A 299 14.01 -15.48 -19.75
C THR A 299 13.77 -16.99 -19.78
N PRO A 300 12.80 -17.49 -20.55
CA PRO A 300 12.54 -18.93 -20.69
C PRO A 300 13.77 -19.73 -21.17
N ARG A 301 14.67 -19.09 -21.94
CA ARG A 301 15.94 -19.70 -22.40
C ARG A 301 17.10 -19.50 -21.41
N GLY A 302 16.83 -19.04 -20.19
CA GLY A 302 17.80 -18.94 -19.10
C GLY A 302 18.67 -17.68 -19.08
N ARG A 303 18.49 -16.74 -20.02
CA ARG A 303 19.25 -15.48 -20.07
C ARG A 303 18.71 -14.51 -19.03
N VAL A 304 19.59 -13.82 -18.30
CA VAL A 304 19.17 -12.84 -17.29
C VAL A 304 19.22 -11.44 -17.90
N ILE A 305 18.12 -10.69 -17.81
CA ILE A 305 18.01 -9.34 -18.34
C ILE A 305 17.53 -8.37 -17.26
N MET A 306 17.90 -7.10 -17.43
CA MET A 306 17.45 -6.01 -16.57
C MET A 306 16.51 -5.09 -17.35
N LEU A 307 15.28 -4.91 -16.87
CA LEU A 307 14.30 -3.95 -17.39
C LEU A 307 14.42 -2.61 -16.64
N THR A 308 14.70 -1.54 -17.37
CA THR A 308 14.81 -0.17 -16.84
C THR A 308 14.04 0.82 -17.71
N GLY A 309 13.80 2.03 -17.20
CA GLY A 309 13.02 3.07 -17.89
C GLY A 309 12.21 3.95 -16.93
N PRO A 310 11.50 4.95 -17.45
CA PRO A 310 10.72 5.90 -16.66
C PRO A 310 9.68 5.25 -15.75
N HIS A 311 9.19 5.99 -14.75
CA HIS A 311 8.03 5.55 -13.97
C HIS A 311 6.85 5.28 -14.90
N TYR A 312 6.06 4.26 -14.57
CA TYR A 312 4.81 3.90 -15.27
C TYR A 312 4.94 3.36 -16.70
N VAL A 313 6.16 3.22 -17.26
CA VAL A 313 6.38 2.66 -18.61
C VAL A 313 6.09 1.15 -18.74
N GLY A 314 5.67 0.50 -17.65
CA GLY A 314 5.26 -0.91 -17.67
C GLY A 314 6.35 -1.93 -17.37
N LYS A 315 7.45 -1.55 -16.70
CA LYS A 315 8.55 -2.46 -16.30
C LYS A 315 8.06 -3.73 -15.59
N THR A 316 7.38 -3.57 -14.45
CA THR A 316 6.83 -4.68 -13.65
C THR A 316 5.83 -5.51 -14.44
N ALA A 317 4.91 -4.86 -15.17
CA ALA A 317 3.92 -5.57 -15.98
C ALA A 317 4.58 -6.42 -17.08
N THR A 318 5.64 -5.91 -17.70
CA THR A 318 6.43 -6.61 -18.71
C THR A 318 7.24 -7.76 -18.10
N ALA A 319 7.84 -7.56 -16.91
CA ALA A 319 8.53 -8.61 -16.18
C ALA A 319 7.61 -9.80 -15.86
N LEU A 320 6.38 -9.51 -15.42
CA LEU A 320 5.36 -10.53 -15.16
C LEU A 320 4.90 -11.22 -16.45
N ALA A 321 4.69 -10.48 -17.54
CA ALA A 321 4.36 -11.08 -18.83
C ALA A 321 5.48 -12.01 -19.37
N ILE A 322 6.75 -11.70 -19.11
CA ILE A 322 7.87 -12.61 -19.41
C ILE A 322 7.79 -13.88 -18.54
N CYS A 323 7.36 -13.76 -17.29
CA CYS A 323 7.13 -14.91 -16.41
C CYS A 323 5.97 -15.78 -16.91
N ASP A 324 4.89 -15.17 -17.41
CA ASP A 324 3.76 -15.88 -18.04
C ASP A 324 4.20 -16.68 -19.26
N CYS A 325 5.24 -16.22 -19.97
CA CYS A 325 5.88 -16.94 -21.08
C CYS A 325 6.90 -18.02 -20.64
N GLY A 326 6.93 -18.40 -19.37
CA GLY A 326 7.84 -19.42 -18.82
C GLY A 326 9.14 -18.85 -18.23
N GLY A 327 9.27 -17.53 -18.13
CA GLY A 327 10.37 -16.89 -17.43
C GLY A 327 10.28 -17.03 -15.91
N GLN A 328 11.26 -16.43 -15.23
CA GLN A 328 11.32 -16.38 -13.77
C GLN A 328 11.74 -14.98 -13.31
N LEU A 329 11.06 -14.46 -12.29
CA LEU A 329 11.40 -13.19 -11.67
C LEU A 329 12.63 -13.38 -10.76
N VAL A 330 13.60 -12.47 -10.86
CA VAL A 330 14.74 -12.40 -9.94
C VAL A 330 14.48 -11.30 -8.91
N SER A 331 14.10 -10.11 -9.39
CA SER A 331 13.66 -9.01 -8.55
C SER A 331 12.75 -8.04 -9.30
N ASP A 332 11.95 -7.27 -8.58
CA ASP A 332 11.15 -6.16 -9.13
C ASP A 332 11.38 -4.89 -8.32
N SER A 333 11.24 -3.73 -8.99
CA SER A 333 11.39 -2.38 -8.44
C SER A 333 12.80 -2.01 -7.92
N THR A 334 13.56 -2.99 -7.45
CA THR A 334 14.94 -2.87 -6.96
C THR A 334 15.74 -4.07 -7.45
N ALA A 335 16.83 -3.81 -8.17
CA ALA A 335 17.79 -4.82 -8.60
C ALA A 335 19.01 -4.75 -7.69
N VAL A 336 19.41 -5.91 -7.15
CA VAL A 336 20.56 -6.05 -6.25
C VAL A 336 21.63 -6.86 -6.97
N PHE A 337 22.86 -6.37 -6.94
CA PHE A 337 24.01 -7.02 -7.57
C PHE A 337 25.14 -7.18 -6.56
N ASP A 338 25.78 -8.35 -6.59
CA ASP A 338 27.06 -8.56 -5.92
C ASP A 338 28.17 -7.91 -6.75
N VAL A 339 28.95 -7.02 -6.14
CA VAL A 339 29.95 -6.19 -6.83
C VAL A 339 31.11 -7.01 -7.34
N ASP A 340 31.51 -8.04 -6.60
CA ASP A 340 32.70 -8.84 -6.92
C ASP A 340 32.42 -9.83 -8.07
N SER A 341 31.27 -10.51 -8.02
CA SER A 341 30.87 -11.49 -9.05
C SER A 341 30.11 -10.86 -10.22
N GLY A 342 29.58 -9.65 -10.07
CA GLY A 342 28.74 -8.98 -11.06
C GLY A 342 27.36 -9.62 -11.27
N ARG A 343 26.96 -10.54 -10.39
CA ARG A 343 25.71 -11.32 -10.53
C ARG A 343 24.53 -10.58 -9.93
N ALA A 344 23.38 -10.65 -10.60
CA ALA A 344 22.11 -10.26 -9.99
C ALA A 344 21.71 -11.26 -8.89
N LEU A 345 21.27 -10.74 -7.75
CA LEU A 345 20.78 -11.50 -6.60
C LEU A 345 19.25 -11.45 -6.56
N ALA A 346 18.63 -12.54 -6.10
CA ALA A 346 17.19 -12.57 -5.90
C ALA A 346 16.78 -11.57 -4.82
N PHE A 347 15.73 -10.79 -5.07
CA PHE A 347 15.15 -9.89 -4.08
C PHE A 347 13.63 -9.93 -4.15
N GLU A 348 13.00 -10.46 -3.10
CA GLU A 348 11.55 -10.65 -3.01
C GLU A 348 10.85 -9.43 -2.40
N SER A 349 10.80 -8.34 -3.15
CA SER A 349 9.95 -7.20 -2.82
C SER A 349 8.49 -7.47 -3.23
N PRO A 350 7.48 -7.01 -2.46
CA PRO A 350 6.09 -7.09 -2.88
C PRO A 350 5.82 -6.34 -4.20
N LEU A 351 5.01 -6.95 -5.05
CA LEU A 351 4.58 -6.41 -6.34
C LEU A 351 3.41 -5.43 -6.12
N GLY A 352 3.51 -4.23 -6.68
CA GLY A 352 2.46 -3.21 -6.59
C GLY A 352 1.50 -3.21 -7.78
N PHE A 353 0.27 -3.66 -7.57
CA PHE A 353 -0.82 -3.61 -8.56
C PHE A 353 -1.65 -2.33 -8.44
N ARG A 354 -1.99 -1.75 -9.58
CA ARG A 354 -2.69 -0.45 -9.68
C ARG A 354 -3.71 -0.46 -10.82
N ARG A 355 -4.79 0.32 -10.69
CA ARG A 355 -5.78 0.57 -11.76
C ARG A 355 -6.19 -0.71 -12.52
N ALA A 356 -6.02 -0.75 -13.84
CA ALA A 356 -6.39 -1.89 -14.68
C ALA A 356 -5.71 -3.21 -14.26
N SER A 357 -4.44 -3.17 -13.84
CA SER A 357 -3.72 -4.38 -13.41
C SER A 357 -4.24 -4.97 -12.09
N LEU A 358 -4.91 -4.14 -11.30
CA LEU A 358 -5.62 -4.54 -10.09
C LEU A 358 -7.00 -5.12 -10.44
N LEU A 359 -7.74 -4.48 -11.33
CA LEU A 359 -9.08 -4.94 -11.75
C LEU A 359 -9.07 -6.34 -12.39
N THR A 360 -8.00 -6.70 -13.10
CA THR A 360 -7.86 -8.04 -13.70
C THR A 360 -7.45 -9.12 -12.70
N ARG A 361 -7.19 -8.77 -11.44
CA ARG A 361 -6.66 -9.67 -10.41
C ARG A 361 -7.46 -9.62 -9.10
N THR A 362 -8.68 -9.07 -9.12
CA THR A 362 -9.50 -8.91 -7.91
C THR A 362 -9.84 -10.24 -7.24
N GLU A 363 -10.12 -11.30 -8.00
CA GLU A 363 -10.43 -12.63 -7.45
C GLU A 363 -9.25 -13.25 -6.68
N MET A 364 -8.00 -12.99 -7.11
CA MET A 364 -6.79 -13.46 -6.41
C MET A 364 -6.66 -12.80 -5.02
N LEU A 365 -7.10 -11.56 -4.88
CA LEU A 365 -6.89 -10.77 -3.66
C LEU A 365 -7.75 -11.21 -2.49
N ASP A 366 -8.88 -11.85 -2.75
CA ASP A 366 -9.78 -12.35 -1.70
C ASP A 366 -9.14 -13.49 -0.90
N GLU A 367 -8.23 -14.25 -1.51
CA GLU A 367 -7.59 -15.42 -0.92
C GLU A 367 -6.10 -15.21 -0.59
N THR A 368 -5.55 -14.05 -0.94
CA THR A 368 -4.11 -13.79 -0.85
C THR A 368 -3.78 -12.73 0.19
N ASP A 369 -2.81 -13.03 1.06
CA ASP A 369 -2.23 -12.04 1.97
C ASP A 369 -1.63 -10.85 1.19
N HIS A 370 -2.17 -9.66 1.42
CA HIS A 370 -1.84 -8.44 0.69
C HIS A 370 -1.85 -7.22 1.61
N ARG A 371 -1.26 -6.12 1.14
CA ARG A 371 -1.28 -4.82 1.83
C ARG A 371 -1.78 -3.72 0.92
N LEU A 372 -2.39 -2.69 1.50
CA LEU A 372 -2.89 -1.54 0.77
C LEU A 372 -2.03 -0.31 1.07
N THR A 373 -1.73 0.47 0.06
CA THR A 373 -1.13 1.80 0.19
C THR A 373 -1.69 2.74 -0.88
N VAL A 374 -1.45 4.05 -0.74
CA VAL A 374 -1.93 5.06 -1.68
C VAL A 374 -0.74 5.74 -2.34
N SER A 375 -0.71 5.77 -3.67
CA SER A 375 0.23 6.57 -4.45
C SER A 375 -0.41 7.92 -4.79
N PRO A 376 0.28 9.06 -4.56
CA PRO A 376 -0.21 10.37 -4.98
C PRO A 376 -0.53 10.44 -6.48
N ASP A 377 0.27 9.78 -7.31
CA ASP A 377 0.13 9.82 -8.77
C ASP A 377 -0.96 8.88 -9.32
N THR A 378 -1.17 7.75 -8.64
CA THR A 378 -1.91 6.62 -9.24
C THR A 378 -3.09 6.11 -8.41
N GLY A 379 -3.26 6.60 -7.19
CA GLY A 379 -4.33 6.18 -6.28
C GLY A 379 -3.98 4.90 -5.52
N LEU A 380 -4.99 4.06 -5.28
CA LEU A 380 -4.84 2.81 -4.53
C LEU A 380 -3.82 1.86 -5.18
N VAL A 381 -2.94 1.31 -4.36
CA VAL A 381 -1.95 0.31 -4.72
C VAL A 381 -2.14 -0.89 -3.80
N VAL A 382 -2.23 -2.08 -4.40
CA VAL A 382 -2.24 -3.34 -3.66
C VAL A 382 -0.88 -3.99 -3.80
N LEU A 383 -0.25 -4.27 -2.67
CA LEU A 383 1.03 -4.97 -2.58
C LEU A 383 0.76 -6.44 -2.34
N VAL A 384 1.36 -7.30 -3.15
CA VAL A 384 1.23 -8.76 -3.04
C VAL A 384 2.60 -9.40 -3.18
N SER A 385 2.89 -10.43 -2.38
CA SER A 385 4.14 -11.18 -2.52
C SER A 385 4.24 -11.82 -3.92
N PRO A 386 5.42 -11.76 -4.59
CA PRO A 386 5.63 -12.42 -5.87
C PRO A 386 5.23 -13.90 -5.88
N ARG A 387 5.44 -14.61 -4.75
CA ARG A 387 5.12 -16.03 -4.62
C ARG A 387 3.65 -16.35 -4.82
N HIS A 388 2.76 -15.47 -4.37
CA HIS A 388 1.31 -15.67 -4.52
C HIS A 388 0.85 -15.31 -5.93
N VAL A 389 1.52 -14.36 -6.58
CA VAL A 389 1.22 -13.96 -7.97
C VAL A 389 1.71 -15.00 -8.96
N LEU A 390 2.93 -15.51 -8.78
CA LEU A 390 3.61 -16.39 -9.73
C LEU A 390 3.53 -17.88 -9.36
N GLY A 391 2.95 -18.22 -8.19
CA GLY A 391 2.92 -19.57 -7.64
C GLY A 391 4.28 -20.12 -7.19
N LYS A 392 5.36 -19.33 -7.29
CA LYS A 392 6.73 -19.72 -6.98
C LYS A 392 7.55 -18.52 -6.50
N ARG A 393 8.58 -18.80 -5.69
CA ARG A 393 9.56 -17.80 -5.23
C ARG A 393 10.37 -17.22 -6.39
N ASN A 394 11.01 -16.07 -6.14
CA ASN A 394 11.95 -15.52 -7.10
C ASN A 394 13.15 -16.48 -7.25
N THR A 395 13.72 -16.51 -8.45
CA THR A 395 14.91 -17.33 -8.73
C THR A 395 16.18 -16.51 -8.52
N ASP A 396 17.28 -17.19 -8.21
CA ASP A 396 18.59 -16.57 -8.29
C ASP A 396 18.89 -16.06 -9.70
N GLY A 397 19.55 -14.91 -9.75
CA GLY A 397 20.02 -14.31 -10.98
C GLY A 397 21.34 -14.90 -11.47
N ALA A 398 21.97 -14.17 -12.39
CA ALA A 398 23.29 -14.43 -12.94
C ALA A 398 23.85 -13.10 -13.47
N ALA A 399 25.00 -13.14 -14.15
CA ALA A 399 25.46 -11.99 -14.93
C ALA A 399 24.42 -11.60 -15.98
N LEU A 400 24.25 -10.29 -16.20
CA LEU A 400 23.29 -9.77 -17.16
C LEU A 400 23.73 -10.07 -18.60
N HIS A 401 22.82 -10.66 -19.38
CA HIS A 401 22.97 -10.84 -20.82
C HIS A 401 22.72 -9.54 -21.58
N ALA A 402 21.71 -8.76 -21.17
CA ALA A 402 21.36 -7.50 -21.80
C ALA A 402 20.62 -6.56 -20.83
N VAL A 403 20.67 -5.26 -21.13
CA VAL A 403 19.81 -4.25 -20.51
C VAL A 403 18.69 -3.89 -21.48
N VAL A 404 17.44 -3.95 -21.01
CA VAL A 404 16.26 -3.54 -21.77
C VAL A 404 15.77 -2.19 -21.24
N ALA A 405 15.88 -1.15 -22.07
CA ALA A 405 15.40 0.19 -21.78
C ALA A 405 13.99 0.39 -22.39
N LEU A 406 12.97 0.37 -21.54
CA LEU A 406 11.60 0.72 -21.93
C LEU A 406 11.44 2.23 -22.00
N ARG A 407 10.81 2.72 -23.08
CA ARG A 407 10.54 4.14 -23.31
C ARG A 407 9.14 4.36 -23.84
N TRP A 408 8.56 5.52 -23.58
CA TRP A 408 7.34 5.94 -24.27
C TRP A 408 7.63 6.27 -25.73
N GLY A 409 6.74 5.86 -26.63
CA GLY A 409 6.80 6.18 -28.05
C GLY A 409 5.44 6.05 -28.72
N GLU A 410 5.32 6.46 -29.98
CA GLU A 410 4.05 6.39 -30.72
C GLU A 410 3.72 4.99 -31.25
N ARG A 411 4.75 4.14 -31.41
CA ARG A 411 4.65 2.79 -31.95
C ARG A 411 5.63 1.88 -31.22
N VAL A 412 5.35 0.57 -31.27
CA VAL A 412 6.30 -0.43 -30.76
C VAL A 412 7.49 -0.47 -31.70
N THR A 413 8.67 -0.07 -31.21
CA THR A 413 9.92 -0.16 -31.96
C THR A 413 11.02 -0.76 -31.09
N VAL A 414 11.92 -1.50 -31.71
CA VAL A 414 13.07 -2.11 -31.05
C VAL A 414 14.34 -1.62 -31.71
N THR A 415 15.31 -1.23 -30.89
CA THR A 415 16.66 -0.93 -31.35
C THR A 415 17.66 -1.63 -30.45
N VAL A 416 18.56 -2.40 -31.05
CA VAL A 416 19.67 -3.06 -30.34
C VAL A 416 20.94 -2.27 -30.60
N THR A 417 21.68 -1.98 -29.54
CA THR A 417 22.95 -1.23 -29.62
C THR A 417 24.02 -1.88 -28.76
N GLU A 418 25.27 -1.82 -29.20
CA GLU A 418 26.44 -2.19 -28.41
C GLU A 418 26.97 -0.96 -27.66
N LYS A 419 26.14 -0.45 -26.76
CA LYS A 419 26.46 0.67 -25.89
C LYS A 419 25.88 0.43 -24.52
N ARG A 420 26.72 0.51 -23.49
CA ARG A 420 26.28 0.45 -22.09
C ARG A 420 25.33 1.60 -21.78
N LEU A 421 24.17 1.26 -21.24
CA LEU A 421 23.24 2.25 -20.72
C LEU A 421 23.75 2.82 -19.40
N ARG A 422 23.63 4.13 -19.21
CA ARG A 422 23.84 4.75 -17.90
C ARG A 422 22.58 4.56 -17.07
N VAL A 423 22.72 3.94 -15.90
CA VAL A 423 21.66 3.78 -14.91
C VAL A 423 22.14 4.34 -13.57
N PRO A 424 21.24 4.88 -12.73
CA PRO A 424 21.62 5.32 -11.39
C PRO A 424 22.00 4.12 -10.53
N TRP A 425 22.96 4.30 -9.63
CA TRP A 425 23.44 3.25 -8.74
C TRP A 425 23.55 3.76 -7.32
N PHE A 426 23.27 2.88 -6.38
CA PHE A 426 23.60 3.04 -4.97
C PHE A 426 24.61 1.95 -4.59
N SER A 427 25.85 2.36 -4.31
CA SER A 427 26.92 1.53 -3.76
C SER A 427 27.99 2.42 -3.14
N ARG A 428 28.69 1.95 -2.11
CA ARG A 428 29.94 2.57 -1.62
C ARG A 428 31.10 1.57 -1.60
N ALA A 429 30.97 0.44 -2.30
CA ALA A 429 32.05 -0.53 -2.43
C ALA A 429 33.21 0.10 -3.22
N GLU A 430 34.43 0.03 -2.69
CA GLU A 430 35.62 0.56 -3.38
C GLU A 430 35.87 -0.13 -4.73
N SER A 431 35.51 -1.42 -4.83
CA SER A 431 35.60 -2.23 -6.06
C SER A 431 34.47 -1.97 -7.05
N PHE A 432 33.51 -1.09 -6.74
CA PHE A 432 32.33 -0.88 -7.58
C PHE A 432 32.69 -0.26 -8.94
N ASP A 433 32.48 -1.04 -9.98
CA ASP A 433 32.58 -0.61 -11.37
C ASP A 433 31.32 -1.07 -12.14
N PRO A 434 30.43 -0.15 -12.52
CA PRO A 434 29.23 -0.47 -13.30
C PRO A 434 29.52 -1.27 -14.58
N THR A 435 30.72 -1.16 -15.15
CA THR A 435 31.08 -1.85 -16.39
C THR A 435 31.29 -3.36 -16.23
N ARG A 436 31.51 -3.83 -14.98
CA ARG A 436 31.57 -5.25 -14.62
C ARG A 436 30.19 -5.89 -14.50
N ILE A 437 29.17 -5.09 -14.23
CA ILE A 437 27.77 -5.53 -14.07
C ILE A 437 26.97 -5.34 -15.36
N LEU A 438 27.13 -4.19 -16.03
CA LEU A 438 26.34 -3.82 -17.19
C LEU A 438 26.97 -4.34 -18.50
N PRO A 439 26.24 -5.16 -19.27
CA PRO A 439 26.69 -5.61 -20.59
C PRO A 439 26.66 -4.44 -21.58
N THR A 440 27.45 -4.55 -22.64
CA THR A 440 27.42 -3.58 -23.76
C THR A 440 26.10 -3.65 -24.53
N ARG A 441 25.46 -4.83 -24.57
CA ARG A 441 24.21 -5.05 -25.28
C ARG A 441 23.04 -4.36 -24.56
N THR A 442 22.54 -3.29 -25.19
CA THR A 442 21.33 -2.57 -24.76
C THR A 442 20.24 -2.69 -25.82
N ILE A 443 19.05 -3.11 -25.39
CA ILE A 443 17.84 -3.20 -26.20
C ILE A 443 16.92 -2.06 -25.77
N THR A 444 16.63 -1.11 -26.66
CA THR A 444 15.65 -0.06 -26.39
C THR A 444 14.32 -0.45 -27.01
N VAL A 445 13.27 -0.51 -26.21
CA VAL A 445 11.91 -0.79 -26.67
C VAL A 445 11.05 0.44 -26.42
N SER A 446 10.59 1.08 -27.50
CA SER A 446 9.62 2.17 -27.41
C SER A 446 8.22 1.58 -27.42
N THR A 447 7.33 2.05 -26.55
CA THR A 447 5.98 1.49 -26.38
C THR A 447 4.92 2.60 -26.33
N PRO A 448 3.82 2.49 -27.09
CA PRO A 448 2.63 3.32 -26.94
C PRO A 448 2.00 3.23 -25.54
N ALA A 449 1.36 4.31 -25.11
CA ALA A 449 0.50 4.29 -23.94
C ALA A 449 -0.63 3.25 -24.12
N GLY A 450 -0.78 2.36 -23.14
CA GLY A 450 -1.80 1.29 -23.19
C GLY A 450 -1.39 0.03 -23.97
N SER A 451 -0.14 -0.07 -24.43
CA SER A 451 0.38 -1.32 -25.01
C SER A 451 0.22 -2.50 -24.06
N ARG A 452 -0.13 -3.67 -24.60
CA ARG A 452 -0.30 -4.86 -23.76
C ARG A 452 1.07 -5.36 -23.30
N PRO A 453 1.26 -5.68 -22.01
CA PRO A 453 2.53 -6.20 -21.52
C PRO A 453 3.00 -7.47 -22.23
N ALA A 454 2.08 -8.33 -22.68
CA ALA A 454 2.39 -9.53 -23.45
C ALA A 454 3.07 -9.23 -24.80
N ASP A 455 2.59 -8.21 -25.53
CA ASP A 455 3.16 -7.82 -26.83
C ASP A 455 4.58 -7.26 -26.63
N ILE A 456 4.79 -6.47 -25.57
CA ILE A 456 6.10 -5.95 -25.19
C ILE A 456 7.04 -7.09 -24.81
N ALA A 457 6.56 -8.06 -24.02
CA ALA A 457 7.33 -9.23 -23.61
C ALA A 457 7.76 -10.08 -24.81
N SER A 458 6.85 -10.36 -25.76
CA SER A 458 7.18 -11.09 -27.01
C SER A 458 8.27 -10.36 -27.78
N THR A 459 8.11 -9.06 -27.97
CA THR A 459 9.07 -8.19 -28.66
C THR A 459 10.46 -8.24 -28.01
N ILE A 460 10.52 -8.21 -26.68
CA ILE A 460 11.78 -8.29 -25.92
C ILE A 460 12.40 -9.68 -26.07
N LEU A 461 11.62 -10.74 -25.91
CA LEU A 461 12.09 -12.12 -26.03
C LEU A 461 12.63 -12.37 -27.44
N GLU A 462 11.95 -11.92 -28.49
CA GLU A 462 12.45 -11.98 -29.88
C GLU A 462 13.74 -11.17 -30.07
N ALA A 463 13.92 -10.02 -29.44
CA ALA A 463 15.14 -9.23 -29.56
C ALA A 463 16.34 -9.82 -28.78
N ILE A 464 16.06 -10.53 -27.70
CA ILE A 464 17.07 -11.25 -26.92
C ILE A 464 17.45 -12.52 -27.66
N ASP A 465 16.45 -13.30 -28.04
CA ASP A 465 16.50 -14.68 -28.52
C ASP A 465 16.47 -14.84 -30.05
N GLY A 466 16.31 -13.74 -30.79
CA GLY A 466 16.45 -13.66 -32.24
C GLY A 466 17.81 -14.18 -32.70
N PRO A 467 17.88 -14.62 -33.96
CA PRO A 467 18.50 -15.88 -34.41
C PRO A 467 19.88 -16.19 -33.82
#